data_AF-A0A8X6K5G4-F1
#
_entry.id   AF-A0A8X6K5G4-F1
#
_cell.length_a   1.000
_cell.length_b   1.000
_cell.length_c   1.000
_cell.angle_alpha   90.00
_cell.angle_beta   90.00
_cell.angle_gamma   90.00
#
_symmetry.space_group_name_H-M   'P 1'
#
loop_
_entity.id
_entity.type
_entity.pdbx_description
1 polymer ?
#
loop_
_entity_poly.entity_id
_entity_poly.type
_entity_poly.pdbx_seq_one_letter_code
_entity_poly.pdbx_strand_id
1 'polypeptide(L)'
;MLSSLWKKGTDFLGSEFAIMGGAMSWVSERNLVSAISNAGGFGVIACGAMFPDLLKKEIIETQKLTNKPFGVNLITMHPKLSELINVCIETKVSHIVLAGGLPTKPNIEKIKGVGIKVMCFAPALSLAKRLVKMGVDALIIEGMEAGGHIGPVSTSVLAQEILPHFKNEQIPVFVAGGIGRGEMIVNYLEMGASGCQIGTLFVCTNESIAHKNFKEVFIKSAARNAVSSVQISADFPVIPVRAIANKASDDFMKHQKKVIDEYQKGQISKEDGQLEIEKFWAGALRRAVIDGDVETGSLMAGQSVGMVDREKPVKEVVNMLVQQANNHIERKSVEVESPESK
;
A
#
# COMPACT_ATOMS: atom_id res chain seq x y z
N MET A 1 9.73 -1.34 25.49
CA MET A 1 10.62 -0.92 24.39
C MET A 1 9.93 -1.17 23.05
N LEU A 2 10.11 -0.33 22.03
CA LEU A 2 9.48 -0.53 20.71
C LEU A 2 9.86 -1.89 20.08
N SER A 3 11.11 -2.31 20.26
CA SER A 3 11.64 -3.59 19.77
C SER A 3 10.83 -4.81 20.19
N SER A 4 10.21 -4.81 21.37
CA SER A 4 9.38 -5.93 21.82
C SER A 4 7.99 -5.91 21.18
N LEU A 5 7.41 -4.74 20.93
CA LEU A 5 6.05 -4.60 20.42
C LEU A 5 5.89 -5.12 18.98
N TRP A 6 6.91 -4.93 18.14
CA TRP A 6 6.88 -5.36 16.74
C TRP A 6 7.79 -6.54 16.41
N LYS A 7 8.30 -7.27 17.43
CA LYS A 7 9.25 -8.37 17.24
C LYS A 7 8.74 -9.42 16.24
N LYS A 8 7.45 -9.75 16.33
CA LYS A 8 6.77 -10.65 15.39
C LYS A 8 6.88 -10.18 13.94
N GLY A 9 6.76 -8.87 13.69
CA GLY A 9 6.89 -8.29 12.35
C GLY A 9 8.33 -8.20 11.88
N THR A 10 9.26 -7.77 12.72
CA THR A 10 10.70 -7.71 12.36
C THR A 10 11.25 -9.09 12.03
N ASP A 11 10.87 -10.12 12.80
CA ASP A 11 11.30 -11.50 12.57
C ASP A 11 10.73 -12.08 11.28
N PHE A 12 9.46 -11.78 11.00
CA PHE A 12 8.82 -12.20 9.77
C PHE A 12 9.50 -11.58 8.54
N LEU A 13 9.70 -10.25 8.56
CA LEU A 13 10.25 -9.51 7.43
C LEU A 13 11.77 -9.68 7.27
N GLY A 14 12.49 -10.02 8.34
CA GLY A 14 13.96 -10.00 8.38
C GLY A 14 14.54 -8.58 8.33
N SER A 15 13.81 -7.60 8.87
CA SER A 15 14.16 -6.17 8.87
C SER A 15 14.41 -5.65 10.29
N GLU A 16 15.03 -4.48 10.41
CA GLU A 16 15.31 -3.85 11.70
C GLU A 16 14.04 -3.25 12.32
N PHE A 17 13.18 -2.71 11.47
CA PHE A 17 11.93 -2.05 11.82
C PHE A 17 10.77 -2.70 11.08
N ALA A 18 9.65 -2.95 11.76
CA ALA A 18 8.44 -3.48 11.12
C ALA A 18 7.66 -2.38 10.36
N ILE A 19 8.38 -1.64 9.51
CA ILE A 19 7.88 -0.60 8.61
C ILE A 19 8.05 -1.11 7.18
N MET A 20 6.93 -1.46 6.56
CA MET A 20 6.89 -1.89 5.17
C MET A 20 6.66 -0.70 4.24
N GLY A 21 7.36 -0.67 3.11
CA GLY A 21 7.04 0.20 2.00
C GLY A 21 5.79 -0.30 1.28
N GLY A 22 4.80 0.57 1.09
CA GLY A 22 3.64 0.29 0.25
C GLY A 22 4.07 0.06 -1.19
N ALA A 23 3.50 -0.95 -1.84
CA ALA A 23 3.73 -1.22 -3.24
C ALA A 23 2.92 -0.25 -4.12
N MET A 24 3.56 0.81 -4.59
CA MET A 24 2.96 1.87 -5.37
C MET A 24 3.38 1.73 -6.84
N SER A 25 2.45 1.37 -7.73
CA SER A 25 2.76 1.22 -9.15
C SER A 25 3.38 2.50 -9.72
N TRP A 26 4.44 2.34 -10.52
CA TRP A 26 5.28 3.43 -11.07
C TRP A 26 6.17 4.19 -10.08
N VAL A 27 6.04 3.96 -8.77
CA VAL A 27 6.85 4.63 -7.73
C VAL A 27 7.78 3.65 -7.03
N SER A 28 7.28 2.48 -6.61
CA SER A 28 8.04 1.47 -5.86
C SER A 28 8.85 0.59 -6.80
N GLU A 29 9.93 1.15 -7.32
CA GLU A 29 10.98 0.48 -8.10
C GLU A 29 12.28 0.34 -7.28
N ARG A 30 13.34 -0.19 -7.89
CA ARG A 30 14.61 -0.55 -7.25
C ARG A 30 15.22 0.55 -6.39
N ASN A 31 15.19 1.82 -6.79
CA ASN A 31 15.83 2.89 -6.00
C ASN A 31 15.08 3.10 -4.69
N LEU A 32 13.76 3.30 -4.76
CA LEU A 32 12.95 3.48 -3.55
C LEU A 32 12.96 2.22 -2.67
N VAL A 33 12.78 1.04 -3.27
CA VAL A 33 12.69 -0.24 -2.54
C VAL A 33 14.00 -0.55 -1.82
N SER A 34 15.14 -0.45 -2.51
CA SER A 34 16.44 -0.68 -1.89
C SER A 34 16.75 0.34 -0.80
N ALA A 35 16.36 1.61 -0.99
CA ALA A 35 16.53 2.65 0.02
C ALA A 35 15.71 2.36 1.30
N ILE A 36 14.45 1.90 1.17
CA ILE A 36 13.62 1.50 2.32
C ILE A 36 14.27 0.34 3.07
N SER A 37 14.70 -0.70 2.36
CA SER A 37 15.37 -1.85 2.98
C SER A 37 16.71 -1.48 3.62
N ASN A 38 17.51 -0.61 3.00
CA ASN A 38 18.78 -0.11 3.55
C ASN A 38 18.60 0.80 4.77
N ALA A 39 17.45 1.49 4.88
CA ALA A 39 17.09 2.29 6.04
C ALA A 39 16.57 1.47 7.25
N GLY A 40 16.54 0.14 7.13
CA GLY A 40 16.09 -0.76 8.20
C GLY A 40 14.62 -1.18 8.11
N GLY A 41 13.85 -0.60 7.17
CA GLY A 41 12.48 -1.05 6.86
C GLY A 41 12.47 -2.26 5.91
N PHE A 42 11.31 -2.51 5.31
CA PHE A 42 11.11 -3.57 4.33
C PHE A 42 10.51 -3.01 3.02
N GLY A 43 11.34 -2.88 1.98
CA GLY A 43 10.88 -2.40 0.68
C GLY A 43 10.04 -3.45 -0.07
N VAL A 44 9.08 -2.99 -0.88
CA VAL A 44 8.23 -3.87 -1.72
C VAL A 44 8.13 -3.31 -3.13
N ILE A 45 8.64 -4.05 -4.13
CA ILE A 45 8.52 -3.70 -5.55
C ILE A 45 7.07 -3.79 -5.99
N ALA A 46 6.58 -2.82 -6.74
CA ALA A 46 5.23 -2.85 -7.32
C ALA A 46 5.24 -3.41 -8.76
N CYS A 47 4.77 -4.65 -8.94
CA CYS A 47 4.72 -5.30 -10.26
C CYS A 47 3.44 -4.98 -11.07
N GLY A 48 2.58 -4.08 -10.59
CA GLY A 48 1.22 -3.91 -11.16
C GLY A 48 1.16 -3.63 -12.67
N ALA A 49 2.17 -2.97 -13.22
CA ALA A 49 2.28 -2.65 -14.66
C ALA A 49 3.45 -3.36 -15.37
N MET A 50 4.06 -4.37 -14.74
CA MET A 50 5.27 -5.05 -15.26
C MET A 50 4.94 -6.41 -15.86
N PHE A 51 5.61 -6.70 -16.99
CA PHE A 51 5.69 -8.04 -17.56
C PHE A 51 6.89 -8.81 -16.97
N PRO A 52 6.95 -10.15 -17.12
CA PRO A 52 8.00 -11.00 -16.51
C PRO A 52 9.44 -10.52 -16.71
N ASP A 53 9.82 -10.12 -17.93
CA ASP A 53 11.19 -9.67 -18.21
C ASP A 53 11.55 -8.38 -17.47
N LEU A 54 10.60 -7.45 -17.39
CA LEU A 54 10.79 -6.19 -16.66
C LEU A 54 10.87 -6.46 -15.15
N LEU A 55 10.00 -7.31 -14.61
CA LEU A 55 10.06 -7.70 -13.20
C LEU A 55 11.40 -8.37 -12.86
N LYS A 56 11.87 -9.30 -13.70
CA LYS A 56 13.14 -10.00 -13.50
C LYS A 56 14.30 -9.03 -13.44
N LYS A 57 14.36 -8.08 -14.39
CA LYS A 57 15.35 -7.01 -14.38
C LYS A 57 15.24 -6.17 -13.10
N GLU A 58 14.03 -5.80 -12.71
CA GLU A 58 13.80 -4.94 -11.54
C GLU A 58 14.27 -5.58 -10.23
N ILE A 59 14.00 -6.87 -10.04
CA ILE A 59 14.47 -7.64 -8.87
C ILE A 59 15.99 -7.72 -8.86
N ILE A 60 16.62 -8.08 -9.99
CA ILE A 60 18.08 -8.21 -10.09
C ILE A 60 18.77 -6.88 -9.80
N GLU A 61 18.29 -5.78 -10.37
CA GLU A 61 18.87 -4.47 -10.09
C GLU A 61 18.64 -4.03 -8.63
N THR A 62 17.52 -4.38 -8.02
CA THR A 62 17.28 -4.15 -6.58
C THR A 62 18.30 -4.91 -5.73
N GLN A 63 18.57 -6.18 -6.05
CA GLN A 63 19.57 -7.02 -5.35
C GLN A 63 21.00 -6.48 -5.46
N LYS A 64 21.32 -5.67 -6.49
CA LYS A 64 22.62 -4.98 -6.58
C LYS A 64 22.72 -3.78 -5.64
N LEU A 65 21.59 -3.17 -5.28
CA LEU A 65 21.53 -1.96 -4.45
C LEU A 65 21.34 -2.27 -2.95
N THR A 66 20.94 -3.49 -2.59
CA THR A 66 20.80 -3.89 -1.20
C THR A 66 21.04 -5.38 -0.98
N ASN A 67 21.69 -5.70 0.15
CA ASN A 67 21.79 -7.05 0.69
C ASN A 67 20.69 -7.35 1.74
N LYS A 68 19.78 -6.39 1.99
CA LYS A 68 18.69 -6.53 2.96
C LYS A 68 17.46 -7.15 2.28
N PRO A 69 16.59 -7.85 3.03
CA PRO A 69 15.36 -8.40 2.46
C PRO A 69 14.45 -7.33 1.86
N PHE A 70 13.74 -7.71 0.80
CA PHE A 70 12.66 -6.97 0.19
C PHE A 70 11.64 -7.95 -0.42
N GLY A 71 10.44 -7.45 -0.71
CA GLY A 71 9.35 -8.21 -1.31
C GLY A 71 8.94 -7.73 -2.70
N VAL A 72 8.05 -8.49 -3.33
CA VAL A 72 7.41 -8.11 -4.60
C VAL A 72 5.90 -8.21 -4.46
N ASN A 73 5.19 -7.16 -4.83
CA ASN A 73 3.74 -7.14 -4.92
C ASN A 73 3.27 -7.60 -6.31
N LEU A 74 2.40 -8.61 -6.35
CA LEU A 74 1.80 -9.14 -7.57
C LEU A 74 0.28 -8.97 -7.54
N ILE A 75 -0.29 -8.51 -8.66
CA ILE A 75 -1.74 -8.37 -8.82
C ILE A 75 -2.33 -9.73 -9.23
N THR A 76 -3.28 -10.23 -8.44
CA THR A 76 -3.89 -11.54 -8.64
C THR A 76 -4.65 -11.66 -9.96
N MET A 77 -5.17 -10.54 -10.46
CA MET A 77 -5.86 -10.45 -11.76
C MET A 77 -4.91 -10.27 -12.96
N HIS A 78 -3.59 -10.21 -12.73
CA HIS A 78 -2.65 -10.03 -13.84
C HIS A 78 -2.68 -11.27 -14.76
N PRO A 79 -2.83 -11.11 -16.09
CA PRO A 79 -3.00 -12.24 -17.01
C PRO A 79 -1.80 -13.22 -17.01
N LYS A 80 -0.62 -12.72 -16.63
CA LYS A 80 0.62 -13.50 -16.50
C LYS A 80 1.04 -13.82 -15.06
N LEU A 81 0.11 -13.86 -14.10
CA LEU A 81 0.45 -14.07 -12.68
C LEU A 81 1.36 -15.30 -12.45
N SER A 82 1.10 -16.43 -13.14
CA SER A 82 1.91 -17.64 -12.96
C SER A 82 3.37 -17.45 -13.42
N GLU A 83 3.59 -16.73 -14.53
CA GLU A 83 4.93 -16.38 -15.02
C GLU A 83 5.63 -15.40 -14.05
N LEU A 84 4.90 -14.41 -13.52
CA LEU A 84 5.45 -13.46 -12.54
C LEU A 84 5.85 -14.16 -11.23
N ILE A 85 5.04 -15.13 -10.77
CA ILE A 85 5.40 -15.99 -9.63
C ILE A 85 6.71 -16.74 -9.93
N ASN A 86 6.85 -17.33 -11.12
CA ASN A 86 8.07 -18.04 -11.50
C ASN A 86 9.29 -17.12 -11.48
N VAL A 87 9.15 -15.88 -11.97
CA VAL A 87 10.23 -14.87 -11.89
C VAL A 87 10.67 -14.64 -10.44
N CYS A 88 9.73 -14.48 -9.50
CA CYS A 88 10.06 -14.32 -8.09
C CYS A 88 10.76 -15.55 -7.49
N ILE A 89 10.36 -16.76 -7.93
CA ILE A 89 10.99 -18.04 -7.51
C ILE A 89 12.42 -18.12 -8.04
N GLU A 90 12.63 -17.90 -9.34
CA GLU A 90 13.95 -17.93 -9.99
C GLU A 90 14.93 -16.94 -9.38
N THR A 91 14.44 -15.74 -9.06
CA THR A 91 15.23 -14.65 -8.50
C THR A 91 15.34 -14.71 -6.97
N LYS A 92 14.74 -15.71 -6.32
CA LYS A 92 14.82 -15.98 -4.88
C LYS A 92 14.39 -14.79 -4.00
N VAL A 93 13.29 -14.13 -4.38
CA VAL A 93 12.69 -13.08 -3.55
C VAL A 93 12.20 -13.68 -2.22
N SER A 94 12.40 -12.97 -1.12
CA SER A 94 12.04 -13.47 0.21
C SER A 94 10.53 -13.50 0.49
N HIS A 95 9.80 -12.50 -0.03
CA HIS A 95 8.37 -12.32 0.23
C HIS A 95 7.60 -11.93 -1.04
N ILE A 96 6.38 -12.44 -1.17
CA ILE A 96 5.40 -12.02 -2.18
C ILE A 96 4.15 -11.47 -1.49
N VAL A 97 3.72 -10.28 -1.91
CA VAL A 97 2.45 -9.67 -1.52
C VAL A 97 1.44 -9.88 -2.65
N LEU A 98 0.39 -10.67 -2.42
CA LEU A 98 -0.69 -10.84 -3.40
C LEU A 98 -1.78 -9.80 -3.14
N ALA A 99 -2.08 -8.97 -4.15
CA ALA A 99 -3.03 -7.87 -4.08
C ALA A 99 -4.02 -7.88 -5.25
N GLY A 100 -4.97 -6.93 -5.25
CA GLY A 100 -5.93 -6.76 -6.34
C GLY A 100 -7.02 -7.83 -6.43
N GLY A 101 -7.23 -8.63 -5.38
CA GLY A 101 -8.24 -9.68 -5.34
C GLY A 101 -7.86 -10.84 -4.43
N LEU A 102 -8.75 -11.82 -4.29
CA LEU A 102 -8.46 -13.05 -3.56
C LEU A 102 -7.56 -13.96 -4.40
N PRO A 103 -6.37 -14.36 -3.90
CA PRO A 103 -5.55 -15.35 -4.58
C PRO A 103 -6.22 -16.73 -4.55
N THR A 104 -5.76 -17.63 -5.42
CA THR A 104 -6.16 -19.04 -5.37
C THR A 104 -5.26 -19.81 -4.40
N LYS A 105 -5.78 -20.87 -3.78
CA LYS A 105 -5.00 -21.75 -2.90
C LYS A 105 -3.78 -22.38 -3.62
N PRO A 106 -3.89 -22.85 -4.87
CA PRO A 106 -2.72 -23.36 -5.61
C PRO A 106 -1.60 -22.33 -5.79
N ASN A 107 -1.92 -21.04 -5.98
CA ASN A 107 -0.89 -20.01 -6.07
C ASN A 107 -0.14 -19.84 -4.75
N ILE A 108 -0.87 -19.84 -3.62
CA ILE A 108 -0.26 -19.77 -2.28
C ILE A 108 0.64 -20.98 -2.05
N GLU A 109 0.15 -22.20 -2.32
CA GLU A 109 0.91 -23.44 -2.15
C GLU A 109 2.17 -23.48 -3.01
N LYS A 110 2.08 -23.04 -4.28
CA LYS A 110 3.22 -22.95 -5.19
C LYS A 110 4.31 -22.03 -4.65
N ILE A 111 3.95 -20.84 -4.17
CA ILE A 111 4.92 -19.87 -3.64
C ILE A 111 5.55 -20.40 -2.35
N LYS A 112 4.72 -20.91 -1.43
CA LYS A 112 5.19 -21.41 -0.14
C LYS A 112 6.01 -22.70 -0.25
N GLY A 113 5.72 -23.54 -1.23
CA GLY A 113 6.44 -24.80 -1.47
C GLY A 113 7.94 -24.63 -1.73
N VAL A 114 8.37 -23.42 -2.11
CA VAL A 114 9.78 -23.07 -2.30
C VAL A 114 10.35 -22.16 -1.19
N GLY A 115 9.60 -21.98 -0.09
CA GLY A 115 10.05 -21.22 1.09
C GLY A 115 9.82 -19.71 1.05
N ILE A 116 9.22 -19.16 0.00
CA ILE A 116 8.87 -17.74 -0.10
C ILE A 116 7.67 -17.45 0.81
N LYS A 117 7.75 -16.39 1.60
CA LYS A 117 6.65 -15.95 2.48
C LYS A 117 5.56 -15.25 1.70
N VAL A 118 4.30 -15.61 1.95
CA VAL A 118 3.14 -15.03 1.25
C VAL A 118 2.36 -14.11 2.17
N MET A 119 2.12 -12.89 1.71
CA MET A 119 1.28 -11.90 2.38
C MET A 119 0.07 -11.57 1.52
N CYS A 120 -1.08 -11.29 2.12
CA CYS A 120 -2.30 -10.90 1.40
C CYS A 120 -3.05 -9.77 2.09
N PHE A 121 -3.69 -8.93 1.28
CA PHE A 121 -4.61 -7.92 1.80
C PHE A 121 -5.94 -8.55 2.24
N ALA A 122 -6.41 -8.18 3.43
CA ALA A 122 -7.67 -8.64 4.01
C ALA A 122 -8.56 -7.43 4.34
N PRO A 123 -9.55 -7.11 3.50
CA PRO A 123 -10.41 -5.94 3.71
C PRO A 123 -11.59 -6.22 4.68
N ALA A 124 -11.68 -7.43 5.24
CA ALA A 124 -12.70 -7.83 6.21
C ALA A 124 -12.23 -9.03 7.03
N LEU A 125 -12.76 -9.20 8.24
CA LEU A 125 -12.40 -10.31 9.13
C LEU A 125 -12.70 -11.69 8.52
N SER A 126 -13.82 -11.84 7.83
CA SER A 126 -14.20 -13.10 7.17
C SER A 126 -13.17 -13.52 6.11
N LEU A 127 -12.64 -12.55 5.36
CA LEU A 127 -11.60 -12.77 4.36
C LEU A 127 -10.23 -13.01 5.00
N ALA A 128 -9.90 -12.30 6.09
CA ALA A 128 -8.70 -12.59 6.88
C ALA A 128 -8.67 -14.06 7.33
N LYS A 129 -9.73 -14.53 7.98
CA LYS A 129 -9.89 -15.93 8.42
C LYS A 129 -9.77 -16.92 7.25
N ARG A 130 -10.35 -16.58 6.09
CA ARG A 130 -10.25 -17.40 4.88
C ARG A 130 -8.81 -17.50 4.37
N LEU A 131 -8.09 -16.37 4.29
CA LEU A 131 -6.70 -16.33 3.83
C LEU A 131 -5.77 -17.13 4.76
N VAL A 132 -5.97 -17.04 6.08
CA VAL A 132 -5.21 -17.88 7.04
C VAL A 132 -5.47 -19.37 6.81
N LYS A 133 -6.72 -19.78 6.60
CA LYS A 133 -7.06 -21.17 6.25
C LYS A 133 -6.47 -21.62 4.90
N MET A 134 -6.27 -20.69 3.97
CA MET A 134 -5.58 -20.95 2.71
C MET A 134 -4.06 -21.05 2.87
N GLY A 135 -3.53 -20.66 4.04
CA GLY A 135 -2.14 -20.84 4.42
C GLY A 135 -1.25 -19.65 4.13
N VAL A 136 -1.76 -18.41 4.06
CA VAL A 136 -0.88 -17.22 3.97
C VAL A 136 -0.01 -17.09 5.23
N ASP A 137 1.16 -16.48 5.10
CA ASP A 137 2.12 -16.33 6.22
C ASP A 137 1.96 -15.01 6.97
N ALA A 138 1.33 -13.99 6.37
CA ALA A 138 0.94 -12.75 7.04
C ALA A 138 -0.25 -12.08 6.34
N LEU A 139 -0.89 -11.15 7.05
CA LEU A 139 -2.00 -10.35 6.55
C LEU A 139 -1.61 -8.87 6.50
N ILE A 140 -2.18 -8.14 5.55
CA ILE A 140 -2.19 -6.67 5.52
C ILE A 140 -3.65 -6.24 5.61
N ILE A 141 -3.99 -5.38 6.57
CA ILE A 141 -5.29 -4.71 6.59
C ILE A 141 -5.09 -3.26 6.17
N GLU A 142 -5.89 -2.79 5.21
CA GLU A 142 -5.73 -1.48 4.61
C GLU A 142 -7.04 -0.70 4.69
N GLY A 143 -7.00 0.42 5.41
CA GLY A 143 -8.15 1.30 5.55
C GLY A 143 -8.36 2.23 4.37
N MET A 144 -9.58 2.75 4.27
CA MET A 144 -10.03 3.63 3.20
C MET A 144 -9.23 4.94 3.08
N GLU A 145 -8.42 5.28 4.08
CA GLU A 145 -7.53 6.45 4.10
C GLU A 145 -6.25 6.25 3.26
N ALA A 146 -5.97 5.01 2.83
CA ALA A 146 -4.87 4.69 1.92
C ALA A 146 -5.04 5.35 0.55
N GLY A 147 -3.94 5.41 -0.22
CA GLY A 147 -3.95 5.90 -1.60
C GLY A 147 -4.15 4.77 -2.60
N GLY A 148 -4.69 5.08 -3.78
CA GLY A 148 -4.96 4.08 -4.80
C GLY A 148 -6.28 3.35 -4.54
N HIS A 149 -6.40 2.09 -4.96
CA HIS A 149 -7.63 1.32 -4.82
C HIS A 149 -7.92 1.04 -3.33
N ILE A 150 -9.12 1.38 -2.87
CA ILE A 150 -9.49 1.30 -1.46
C ILE A 150 -10.79 0.52 -1.21
N GLY A 151 -10.87 -0.11 -0.04
CA GLY A 151 -12.13 -0.59 0.52
C GLY A 151 -12.92 0.52 1.24
N PRO A 152 -14.14 0.23 1.71
CA PRO A 152 -15.03 1.22 2.31
C PRO A 152 -14.82 1.43 3.82
N VAL A 153 -13.94 0.67 4.48
CA VAL A 153 -13.78 0.65 5.94
C VAL A 153 -12.51 1.41 6.35
N SER A 154 -12.58 2.22 7.42
CA SER A 154 -11.43 2.96 7.94
C SER A 154 -10.39 2.06 8.57
N THR A 155 -9.13 2.51 8.60
CA THR A 155 -8.03 1.76 9.23
C THR A 155 -8.34 1.48 10.70
N SER A 156 -8.92 2.45 11.42
CA SER A 156 -9.25 2.28 12.84
C SER A 156 -10.35 1.25 13.08
N VAL A 157 -11.35 1.16 12.22
CA VAL A 157 -12.42 0.16 12.34
C VAL A 157 -11.91 -1.23 11.96
N LEU A 158 -11.15 -1.35 10.86
CA LEU A 158 -10.51 -2.62 10.48
C LEU A 158 -9.57 -3.13 11.58
N ALA A 159 -8.79 -2.24 12.19
CA ALA A 159 -7.87 -2.62 13.27
C ALA A 159 -8.62 -3.14 14.50
N GLN A 160 -9.70 -2.48 14.92
CA GLN A 160 -10.53 -2.90 16.04
C GLN A 160 -11.24 -4.23 15.76
N GLU A 161 -11.72 -4.43 14.54
CA GLU A 161 -12.41 -5.65 14.15
C GLU A 161 -11.44 -6.83 14.02
N ILE A 162 -10.27 -6.64 13.39
CA ILE A 162 -9.43 -7.75 12.94
C ILE A 162 -8.30 -8.09 13.92
N LEU A 163 -7.59 -7.10 14.48
CA LEU A 163 -6.39 -7.36 15.29
C LEU A 163 -6.66 -8.22 16.54
N PRO A 164 -7.75 -8.03 17.31
CA PRO A 164 -8.02 -8.85 18.48
C PRO A 164 -8.15 -10.34 18.18
N HIS A 165 -8.62 -10.72 16.98
CA HIS A 165 -8.75 -12.12 16.58
C HIS A 165 -7.39 -12.79 16.36
N PHE A 166 -6.40 -12.07 15.84
CA PHE A 166 -5.09 -12.62 15.48
C PHE A 166 -3.99 -12.30 16.50
N LYS A 167 -4.31 -11.59 17.58
CA LYS A 167 -3.34 -11.14 18.60
C LYS A 167 -2.54 -12.30 19.21
N ASN A 168 -3.21 -13.41 19.51
CA ASN A 168 -2.60 -14.60 20.10
C ASN A 168 -2.17 -15.64 19.06
N GLU A 169 -2.38 -15.35 17.78
CA GLU A 169 -1.95 -16.22 16.68
C GLU A 169 -0.53 -15.87 16.24
N GLN A 170 0.17 -16.88 15.72
CA GLN A 170 1.52 -16.71 15.18
C GLN A 170 1.55 -15.86 13.90
N ILE A 171 0.41 -15.71 13.22
CA ILE A 171 0.35 -14.95 11.98
C ILE A 171 0.56 -13.44 12.25
N PRO A 172 1.52 -12.78 11.58
CA PRO A 172 1.68 -11.34 11.65
C PRO A 172 0.56 -10.61 10.89
N VAL A 173 0.12 -9.48 11.43
CA VAL A 173 -0.85 -8.59 10.78
C VAL A 173 -0.26 -7.18 10.69
N PHE A 174 -0.10 -6.67 9.47
CA PHE A 174 0.40 -5.32 9.19
C PHE A 174 -0.77 -4.38 8.91
N VAL A 175 -0.69 -3.16 9.44
CA VAL A 175 -1.74 -2.14 9.27
C VAL A 175 -1.30 -1.09 8.24
N ALA A 176 -2.19 -0.75 7.31
CA ALA A 176 -1.96 0.21 6.23
C ALA A 176 -3.11 1.23 6.14
N GLY A 177 -2.80 2.42 5.62
CA GLY A 177 -3.78 3.50 5.39
C GLY A 177 -3.79 4.56 6.49
N GLY A 178 -3.57 5.82 6.13
CA GLY A 178 -3.63 6.97 7.05
C GLY A 178 -2.44 7.12 8.02
N ILE A 179 -1.47 6.22 8.01
CA ILE A 179 -0.32 6.25 8.94
C ILE A 179 0.77 7.18 8.40
N GLY A 180 1.10 8.22 9.17
CA GLY A 180 2.26 9.09 8.89
C GLY A 180 2.97 9.60 10.14
N ARG A 181 2.70 8.98 11.30
CA ARG A 181 3.27 9.34 12.60
C ARG A 181 3.61 8.10 13.41
N GLY A 182 4.70 8.16 14.16
CA GLY A 182 5.18 7.06 15.01
C GLY A 182 4.25 6.69 16.16
N GLU A 183 3.53 7.68 16.72
CA GLU A 183 2.54 7.45 17.78
C GLU A 183 1.42 6.51 17.30
N MET A 184 1.00 6.64 16.02
CA MET A 184 -0.01 5.78 15.43
C MET A 184 0.50 4.36 15.20
N ILE A 185 1.79 4.19 14.87
CA ILE A 185 2.41 2.86 14.78
C ILE A 185 2.31 2.16 16.14
N VAL A 186 2.72 2.83 17.23
CA VAL A 186 2.66 2.24 18.58
C VAL A 186 1.24 1.85 18.97
N ASN A 187 0.26 2.72 18.74
CA ASN A 187 -1.13 2.42 19.08
C ASN A 187 -1.65 1.17 18.35
N TYR A 188 -1.31 0.98 17.07
CA TYR A 188 -1.68 -0.27 16.37
C TYR A 188 -0.91 -1.49 16.86
N LEU A 189 0.37 -1.35 17.20
CA LEU A 189 1.15 -2.44 17.80
C LEU A 189 0.55 -2.89 19.14
N GLU A 190 0.12 -1.96 20.00
CA GLU A 190 -0.57 -2.27 21.26
C GLU A 190 -1.90 -3.01 21.04
N MET A 191 -2.60 -2.72 19.94
CA MET A 191 -3.81 -3.44 19.52
C MET A 191 -3.54 -4.85 18.98
N GLY A 192 -2.27 -5.21 18.72
CA GLY A 192 -1.87 -6.54 18.22
C GLY A 192 -1.35 -6.54 16.78
N ALA A 193 -1.15 -5.37 16.15
CA ALA A 193 -0.43 -5.31 14.88
C ALA A 193 1.02 -5.77 15.07
N SER A 194 1.61 -6.25 13.98
CA SER A 194 3.01 -6.68 13.93
C SER A 194 3.92 -5.61 13.32
N GLY A 195 3.33 -4.60 12.71
CA GLY A 195 4.02 -3.53 12.00
C GLY A 195 3.03 -2.72 11.17
N CYS A 196 3.55 -1.79 10.39
CA CYS A 196 2.74 -0.93 9.53
C CYS A 196 3.28 -0.88 8.11
N GLN A 197 2.40 -0.68 7.14
CA GLN A 197 2.74 -0.38 5.75
C GLN A 197 2.50 1.11 5.47
N ILE A 198 3.49 1.77 4.88
CA ILE A 198 3.50 3.20 4.60
C ILE A 198 3.71 3.42 3.11
N GLY A 199 2.79 4.15 2.48
CA GLY A 199 2.88 4.51 1.06
C GLY A 199 3.22 5.99 0.87
N THR A 200 2.22 6.86 1.04
CA THR A 200 2.26 8.29 0.70
C THR A 200 3.51 9.04 1.15
N LEU A 201 4.04 8.80 2.36
CA LEU A 201 5.23 9.50 2.85
C LEU A 201 6.50 9.18 2.06
N PHE A 202 6.59 7.97 1.49
CA PHE A 202 7.75 7.56 0.70
C PHE A 202 7.74 8.14 -0.71
N VAL A 203 6.62 8.68 -1.20
CA VAL A 203 6.53 9.29 -2.54
C VAL A 203 7.45 10.49 -2.67
N CYS A 204 7.48 11.37 -1.66
CA CYS A 204 8.32 12.57 -1.65
C CYS A 204 9.70 12.31 -1.04
N THR A 205 10.24 11.10 -1.18
CA THR A 205 11.63 10.85 -0.79
C THR A 205 12.60 11.18 -1.90
N ASN A 206 13.86 11.45 -1.57
CA ASN A 206 14.88 11.75 -2.58
C ASN A 206 15.11 10.56 -3.54
N GLU A 207 14.96 9.35 -3.03
CA GLU A 207 15.18 8.09 -3.74
C GLU A 207 13.99 7.68 -4.60
N SER A 208 12.81 8.27 -4.37
CA SER A 208 11.63 8.07 -5.22
C SER A 208 11.83 8.75 -6.57
N ILE A 209 11.59 7.98 -7.65
CA ILE A 209 11.66 8.45 -9.04
C ILE A 209 10.47 9.29 -9.49
N ALA A 210 9.46 9.47 -8.63
CA ALA A 210 8.27 10.23 -9.00
C ALA A 210 8.63 11.62 -9.50
N HIS A 211 7.98 12.06 -10.58
CA HIS A 211 8.26 13.33 -11.23
C HIS A 211 8.14 14.50 -10.23
N LYS A 212 8.98 15.52 -10.39
CA LYS A 212 9.02 16.68 -9.49
C LYS A 212 7.64 17.32 -9.30
N ASN A 213 6.91 17.57 -10.39
CA ASN A 213 5.55 18.09 -10.35
C ASN A 213 4.60 17.25 -9.47
N PHE A 214 4.72 15.91 -9.55
CA PHE A 214 3.92 14.99 -8.73
C PHE A 214 4.23 15.17 -7.24
N LYS A 215 5.52 15.21 -6.88
CA LYS A 215 5.96 15.46 -5.49
C LYS A 215 5.55 16.85 -4.98
N GLU A 216 5.62 17.87 -5.81
CA GLU A 216 5.20 19.24 -5.43
C GLU A 216 3.71 19.31 -5.08
N VAL A 217 2.85 18.57 -5.80
CA VAL A 217 1.43 18.50 -5.45
C VAL A 217 1.21 17.82 -4.11
N PHE A 218 1.96 16.75 -3.80
CA PHE A 218 1.88 16.07 -2.51
C PHE A 218 2.25 17.02 -1.36
N ILE A 219 3.35 17.75 -1.49
CA ILE A 219 3.84 18.70 -0.47
C ILE A 219 2.85 19.84 -0.22
N LYS A 220 2.11 20.27 -1.25
CA LYS A 220 1.13 21.37 -1.14
C LYS A 220 -0.26 20.90 -0.71
N SER A 221 -0.49 19.59 -0.58
CA SER A 221 -1.80 19.02 -0.32
C SER A 221 -2.06 18.75 1.16
N ALA A 222 -3.26 19.06 1.62
CA ALA A 222 -3.76 18.64 2.92
C ALA A 222 -4.53 17.30 2.81
N ALA A 223 -4.80 16.66 3.95
CA ALA A 223 -5.53 15.39 4.00
C ALA A 223 -6.89 15.42 3.25
N ARG A 224 -7.60 16.55 3.32
CA ARG A 224 -8.89 16.77 2.63
C ARG A 224 -8.80 16.78 1.11
N ASN A 225 -7.61 17.00 0.54
CA ASN A 225 -7.43 17.03 -0.91
C ASN A 225 -7.41 15.60 -1.49
N ALA A 226 -7.04 14.59 -0.70
CA ALA A 226 -7.07 13.19 -1.11
C ALA A 226 -8.49 12.62 -0.98
N VAL A 227 -9.22 12.52 -2.09
CA VAL A 227 -10.63 12.11 -2.17
C VAL A 227 -10.78 10.76 -2.87
N SER A 228 -11.81 10.02 -2.51
CA SER A 228 -12.19 8.81 -3.23
C SER A 228 -12.93 9.19 -4.51
N SER A 229 -12.65 8.50 -5.62
CA SER A 229 -13.53 8.49 -6.78
C SER A 229 -14.93 8.02 -6.37
N VAL A 230 -15.93 8.54 -7.08
CA VAL A 230 -17.35 8.30 -6.81
C VAL A 230 -17.96 7.53 -7.98
N GLN A 231 -18.77 6.53 -7.65
CA GLN A 231 -19.66 5.87 -8.59
C GLN A 231 -20.98 6.65 -8.67
N ILE A 232 -21.39 7.08 -9.87
CA ILE A 232 -22.63 7.86 -10.05
C ILE A 232 -23.87 6.96 -10.20
N SER A 233 -23.73 5.79 -10.83
CA SER A 233 -24.84 4.86 -11.10
C SER A 233 -24.48 3.42 -10.76
N ALA A 234 -25.45 2.64 -10.28
CA ALA A 234 -25.31 1.20 -10.09
C ALA A 234 -25.13 0.42 -11.41
N ASP A 235 -25.55 0.99 -12.54
CA ASP A 235 -25.40 0.37 -13.85
C ASP A 235 -23.95 0.30 -14.30
N PHE A 236 -23.12 1.24 -13.86
CA PHE A 236 -21.70 1.33 -14.20
C PHE A 236 -20.84 1.35 -12.94
N PRO A 237 -20.49 0.16 -12.40
CA PRO A 237 -19.63 0.04 -11.24
C PRO A 237 -18.27 0.71 -11.46
N VAL A 238 -17.81 1.46 -10.44
CA VAL A 238 -16.48 2.07 -10.41
C VAL A 238 -15.77 1.58 -9.17
N ILE A 239 -14.56 1.03 -9.35
CA ILE A 239 -13.71 0.65 -8.22
C ILE A 239 -13.22 1.93 -7.54
N PRO A 240 -13.47 2.13 -6.24
CA PRO A 240 -13.03 3.33 -5.53
C PRO A 240 -11.51 3.46 -5.55
N VAL A 241 -11.03 4.64 -5.94
CA VAL A 241 -9.61 5.01 -5.97
C VAL A 241 -9.45 6.33 -5.22
N ARG A 242 -8.56 6.37 -4.23
CA ARG A 242 -8.19 7.62 -3.56
C ARG A 242 -7.01 8.30 -4.24
N ALA A 243 -7.23 9.55 -4.61
CA ALA A 243 -6.24 10.43 -5.23
C ALA A 243 -6.41 11.88 -4.75
N ILE A 244 -5.35 12.68 -4.87
CA ILE A 244 -5.46 14.14 -4.73
C ILE A 244 -6.37 14.65 -5.86
N ALA A 245 -7.43 15.36 -5.50
CA ALA A 245 -8.37 15.91 -6.46
C ALA A 245 -7.69 16.91 -7.40
N ASN A 246 -7.94 16.76 -8.70
CA ASN A 246 -7.44 17.60 -9.77
C ASN A 246 -8.49 17.73 -10.89
N LYS A 247 -8.13 18.37 -12.00
CA LYS A 247 -9.01 18.54 -13.16
C LYS A 247 -9.57 17.21 -13.69
N ALA A 248 -8.76 16.16 -13.79
CA ALA A 248 -9.24 14.84 -14.21
C ALA A 248 -10.29 14.24 -13.25
N SER A 249 -10.27 14.59 -11.97
CA SER A 249 -11.30 14.15 -11.02
C SER A 249 -12.68 14.70 -11.38
N ASP A 250 -12.76 15.99 -11.73
CA ASP A 250 -14.00 16.63 -12.19
C ASP A 250 -14.42 16.13 -13.57
N ASP A 251 -13.45 15.97 -14.48
CA ASP A 251 -13.72 15.51 -15.84
C ASP A 251 -14.18 14.04 -15.86
N PHE A 252 -13.74 13.20 -14.90
CA PHE A 252 -14.27 11.86 -14.71
C PHE A 252 -15.74 11.84 -14.29
N MET A 253 -16.15 12.75 -13.40
CA MET A 253 -17.56 12.86 -12.99
C MET A 253 -18.45 13.28 -14.16
N LYS A 254 -17.98 14.22 -15.00
CA LYS A 254 -18.69 14.63 -16.22
C LYS A 254 -18.75 13.47 -17.24
N HIS A 255 -17.65 12.73 -17.40
CA HIS A 255 -17.56 11.58 -18.30
C HIS A 255 -18.53 10.48 -17.90
N GLN A 256 -18.55 10.10 -16.62
CA GLN A 256 -19.53 9.14 -16.10
C GLN A 256 -20.98 9.59 -16.38
N LYS A 257 -21.32 10.85 -16.09
CA LYS A 257 -22.66 11.39 -16.35
C LYS A 257 -23.03 11.31 -17.83
N LYS A 258 -22.11 11.68 -18.72
CA LYS A 258 -22.30 11.61 -20.17
C LYS A 258 -22.60 10.17 -20.62
N VAL A 259 -21.78 9.21 -20.20
CA VAL A 259 -21.96 7.78 -20.54
C VAL A 259 -23.30 7.26 -20.03
N ILE A 260 -23.69 7.63 -18.80
CA ILE A 260 -25.00 7.25 -18.23
C ILE A 260 -26.15 7.82 -19.07
N ASP A 261 -26.08 9.10 -19.47
CA ASP A 261 -27.11 9.74 -20.28
C ASP A 261 -27.23 9.09 -21.68
N GLU A 262 -26.10 8.72 -22.30
CA GLU A 262 -26.07 8.02 -23.60
C GLU A 262 -26.67 6.61 -23.49
N TYR A 263 -26.34 5.88 -22.42
CA TYR A 263 -26.91 4.55 -22.13
C TYR A 263 -28.43 4.62 -21.91
N GLN A 264 -28.90 5.58 -21.10
CA GLN A 264 -30.34 5.76 -20.83
C GLN A 264 -31.14 6.14 -22.09
N LYS A 265 -30.50 6.81 -23.06
CA LYS A 265 -31.08 7.12 -24.37
C LYS A 265 -31.00 5.95 -25.36
N GLY A 266 -30.41 4.81 -24.98
CA GLY A 266 -30.20 3.66 -25.85
C GLY A 266 -29.18 3.90 -26.96
N GLN A 267 -28.26 4.86 -26.79
CA GLN A 267 -27.27 5.22 -27.80
C GLN A 267 -26.02 4.32 -27.74
N ILE A 268 -25.74 3.72 -26.58
CA ILE A 268 -24.63 2.80 -26.35
C ILE A 268 -25.14 1.58 -25.57
N SER A 269 -24.44 0.45 -25.71
CA SER A 269 -24.66 -0.72 -24.87
C SER A 269 -24.11 -0.51 -23.45
N LYS A 270 -24.52 -1.36 -22.52
CA LYS A 270 -24.00 -1.34 -21.15
C LYS A 270 -22.51 -1.72 -21.14
N GLU A 271 -22.12 -2.67 -21.97
CA GLU A 271 -20.74 -3.16 -22.10
C GLU A 271 -19.82 -2.06 -22.65
N ASP A 272 -20.26 -1.34 -23.69
CA ASP A 272 -19.50 -0.23 -24.27
C ASP A 272 -19.36 0.93 -23.27
N GLY A 273 -20.45 1.28 -22.57
CA GLY A 273 -20.41 2.33 -21.55
C GLY A 273 -19.47 1.99 -20.38
N GLN A 274 -19.49 0.74 -19.91
CA GLN A 274 -18.54 0.29 -18.88
C GLN A 274 -17.10 0.40 -19.36
N LEU A 275 -16.82 -0.03 -20.60
CA LEU A 275 -15.49 0.05 -21.20
C LEU A 275 -15.02 1.50 -21.36
N GLU A 276 -15.91 2.44 -21.71
CA GLU A 276 -15.58 3.87 -21.79
C GLU A 276 -15.21 4.47 -20.43
N ILE A 277 -15.92 4.09 -19.36
CA ILE A 277 -15.62 4.54 -17.99
C ILE A 277 -14.27 4.00 -17.53
N GLU A 278 -13.98 2.72 -17.80
CA GLU A 278 -12.70 2.09 -17.46
C GLU A 278 -11.52 2.71 -18.22
N LYS A 279 -11.69 2.99 -19.51
CA LYS A 279 -10.65 3.57 -20.37
C LYS A 279 -10.23 4.98 -19.96
N PHE A 280 -11.10 5.75 -19.28
CA PHE A 280 -10.79 7.12 -18.85
C PHE A 280 -9.49 7.18 -18.04
N TRP A 281 -9.28 6.25 -17.11
CA TRP A 281 -8.11 6.21 -16.24
C TRP A 281 -6.93 5.41 -16.80
N ALA A 282 -7.05 4.83 -18.00
CA ALA A 282 -6.00 4.04 -18.60
C ALA A 282 -4.71 4.87 -18.75
N GLY A 283 -3.62 4.37 -18.16
CA GLY A 283 -2.31 5.02 -18.15
C GLY A 283 -2.21 6.32 -17.34
N ALA A 284 -3.29 6.78 -16.69
CA ALA A 284 -3.31 8.08 -16.01
C ALA A 284 -2.32 8.17 -14.85
N LEU A 285 -2.14 7.09 -14.08
CA LEU A 285 -1.14 7.06 -13.01
C LEU A 285 0.28 7.17 -13.56
N ARG A 286 0.59 6.51 -14.69
CA ARG A 286 1.90 6.62 -15.34
C ARG A 286 2.16 8.06 -15.79
N ARG A 287 1.19 8.70 -16.44
CA ARG A 287 1.31 10.10 -16.89
C ARG A 287 1.62 11.04 -15.72
N ALA A 288 0.95 10.85 -14.59
CA ALA A 288 1.22 11.64 -13.39
C ALA A 288 2.61 11.38 -12.79
N VAL A 289 2.96 10.11 -12.57
CA VAL A 289 4.15 9.71 -11.83
C VAL A 289 5.43 9.86 -12.66
N ILE A 290 5.39 9.49 -13.94
CA ILE A 290 6.58 9.47 -14.81
C ILE A 290 6.67 10.74 -15.64
N ASP A 291 5.57 11.15 -16.28
CA ASP A 291 5.58 12.26 -17.23
C ASP A 291 5.25 13.62 -16.57
N GLY A 292 4.85 13.63 -15.30
CA GLY A 292 4.58 14.85 -14.53
C GLY A 292 3.26 15.55 -14.86
N ASP A 293 2.32 14.86 -15.51
CA ASP A 293 0.98 15.36 -15.81
C ASP A 293 0.09 15.31 -14.55
N VAL A 294 0.12 16.42 -13.81
CA VAL A 294 -0.67 16.57 -12.57
C VAL A 294 -2.08 17.09 -12.81
N GLU A 295 -2.40 17.55 -14.02
CA GLU A 295 -3.73 18.08 -14.34
C GLU A 295 -4.68 16.96 -14.76
N THR A 296 -4.22 16.08 -15.66
CA THR A 296 -5.05 15.01 -16.24
C THR A 296 -4.60 13.60 -15.90
N GLY A 297 -3.52 13.47 -15.13
CA GLY A 297 -3.08 12.20 -14.55
C GLY A 297 -3.82 11.84 -13.26
N SER A 298 -3.61 10.61 -12.79
CA SER A 298 -4.17 10.13 -11.52
C SER A 298 -3.16 10.35 -10.40
N LEU A 299 -3.52 11.22 -9.45
CA LEU A 299 -2.67 11.60 -8.31
C LEU A 299 -2.89 10.71 -7.09
N MET A 300 -2.80 9.39 -7.27
CA MET A 300 -3.09 8.42 -6.20
C MET A 300 -2.26 8.71 -4.93
N ALA A 301 -2.95 9.03 -3.84
CA ALA A 301 -2.33 9.39 -2.56
C ALA A 301 -3.30 9.10 -1.41
N GLY A 302 -2.78 8.65 -0.27
CA GLY A 302 -3.57 8.52 0.94
C GLY A 302 -3.77 9.86 1.65
N GLN A 303 -4.70 9.92 2.59
CA GLN A 303 -4.96 11.15 3.37
C GLN A 303 -3.79 11.54 4.28
N SER A 304 -2.84 10.64 4.52
CA SER A 304 -1.55 10.96 5.13
C SER A 304 -0.69 11.94 4.30
N VAL A 305 -1.12 12.31 3.08
CA VAL A 305 -0.48 13.37 2.28
C VAL A 305 -0.35 14.68 3.05
N GLY A 306 -1.29 15.00 3.95
CA GLY A 306 -1.20 16.18 4.80
C GLY A 306 -0.07 16.16 5.84
N MET A 307 0.69 15.06 5.93
CA MET A 307 1.88 14.90 6.76
C MET A 307 3.17 14.96 5.93
N VAL A 308 3.07 15.18 4.62
CA VAL A 308 4.20 15.35 3.70
C VAL A 308 4.49 16.85 3.58
N ASP A 309 5.61 17.29 4.16
CA ASP A 309 5.97 18.71 4.28
C ASP A 309 7.07 19.16 3.32
N ARG A 310 7.98 18.25 2.96
CA ARG A 310 9.10 18.49 2.05
C ARG A 310 9.66 17.18 1.52
N GLU A 311 10.51 17.29 0.51
CA GLU A 311 11.38 16.16 0.14
C GLU A 311 12.40 15.88 1.24
N LYS A 312 12.59 14.60 1.55
CA LYS A 312 13.56 14.12 2.55
C LYS A 312 14.06 12.71 2.23
N PRO A 313 15.26 12.30 2.68
CA PRO A 313 15.74 10.95 2.40
C PRO A 313 14.84 9.89 3.04
N VAL A 314 14.73 8.70 2.44
CA VAL A 314 13.98 7.58 3.02
C VAL A 314 14.42 7.31 4.46
N LYS A 315 15.73 7.35 4.73
CA LYS A 315 16.29 7.18 6.07
C LYS A 315 15.77 8.21 7.07
N GLU A 316 15.54 9.45 6.64
CA GLU A 316 14.97 10.48 7.50
C GLU A 316 13.51 10.16 7.86
N VAL A 317 12.70 9.72 6.88
CA VAL A 317 11.30 9.31 7.12
C VAL A 317 11.24 8.17 8.14
N VAL A 318 12.06 7.13 7.94
CA VAL A 318 12.08 5.96 8.82
C VAL A 318 12.53 6.35 10.23
N ASN A 319 13.65 7.07 10.36
CA ASN A 319 14.16 7.51 11.66
C ASN A 319 13.16 8.40 12.42
N MET A 320 12.49 9.31 11.71
CA MET A 320 11.46 10.17 12.29
C MET A 320 10.32 9.34 12.91
N LEU A 321 9.81 8.36 12.17
CA LEU A 321 8.71 7.50 12.67
C LEU A 321 9.14 6.66 13.87
N VAL A 322 10.35 6.10 13.84
CA VAL A 322 10.91 5.31 14.95
C VAL A 322 11.14 6.17 16.18
N GLN A 323 11.68 7.38 16.02
CA GLN A 323 11.92 8.32 17.11
C GLN A 323 10.60 8.77 17.74
N GLN A 324 9.59 9.12 16.94
CA GLN A 324 8.26 9.46 17.43
C GLN A 324 7.63 8.29 18.22
N ALA A 325 7.77 7.06 17.73
CA ALA A 325 7.28 5.86 18.39
C ALA A 325 7.97 5.61 19.74
N ASN A 326 9.31 5.71 19.82
CA ASN A 326 10.04 5.55 21.08
C ASN A 326 9.66 6.62 22.10
N ASN A 327 9.63 7.89 21.69
CA ASN A 327 9.23 9.00 22.56
C ASN A 327 7.81 8.82 23.12
N HIS A 328 6.88 8.28 22.33
CA HIS A 328 5.51 7.99 22.77
C HIS A 328 5.45 6.92 23.85
N ILE A 329 6.25 5.85 23.68
CA ILE A 329 6.35 4.77 24.69
C ILE A 329 6.95 5.32 25.99
N GLU A 330 8.03 6.10 25.90
CA GLU A 330 8.69 6.69 27.08
C GLU A 330 7.74 7.60 27.88
N ARG A 331 6.98 8.46 27.20
CA ARG A 331 6.00 9.35 27.86
C ARG A 331 4.92 8.55 28.61
N LYS A 332 4.38 7.51 27.98
CA LYS A 332 3.38 6.64 28.64
C LYS A 332 3.94 5.93 29.88
N SER A 333 5.20 5.52 29.85
CA SER A 333 5.84 4.88 31.01
C SER A 333 5.96 5.83 32.21
N VAL A 334 6.31 7.11 31.97
CA VAL A 334 6.42 8.12 33.03
C VAL A 334 5.06 8.45 33.66
N GLU A 335 3.99 8.54 32.86
CA GLU A 335 2.63 8.82 33.37
C GLU A 335 2.05 7.70 34.24
N VAL A 336 2.45 6.44 34.01
CA VAL A 336 2.02 5.28 34.80
C VAL A 336 2.79 5.18 36.13
N GLU A 337 4.01 5.71 36.21
CA GLU A 337 4.84 5.73 37.42
C GLU A 337 4.56 6.93 38.35
N SER A 338 3.75 7.91 37.90
CA SER A 338 3.33 9.07 38.70
C SER A 338 1.90 9.05 39.29
N PRO A 339 1.30 7.93 39.81
CA PRO A 339 -0.04 8.00 40.38
C PRO A 339 -0.12 8.54 41.82
N GLU A 340 0.98 8.97 42.46
CA GLU A 340 0.96 9.52 43.83
C GLU A 340 1.55 10.94 43.91
N SER A 341 0.82 11.93 43.39
CA SER A 341 0.90 13.29 43.94
C SER A 341 -0.29 14.14 43.50
N LYS A 342 -1.44 13.93 44.14
CA LYS A 342 -2.44 14.96 44.49
C LYS A 342 -3.56 14.37 45.31
#